data_AF-A0A838FSU7-F1
#
_entry.id   AF-A0A838FSU7-F1
#
_cell.length_a   1.000
_cell.length_b   1.000
_cell.length_c   1.000
_cell.angle_alpha   90.00
_cell.angle_beta   90.00
_cell.angle_gamma   90.00
#
_symmetry.space_group_name_H-M   'P 1'
#
loop_
_entity.id
_entity.type
_entity.pdbx_description
1 polymer ?
#
loop_
_entity_poly.entity_id
_entity_poly.type
_entity_poly.pdbx_seq_one_letter_code
_entity_poly.pdbx_strand_id
1 'polypeptide(L)'
;MNAPQWTPSARELADLELVSIGALRCPDGFEIVVSETAVGDATELELVDPEGLPLARLHLDSWRGAEAGRARVAGRVEPLARNEFGPFRRLHLPPTEVRDKHPGAFAVPVSRVMTTDDVAAINRHAEQTGATPLLLVLTGPGSPRELSAPGLVNATMAAQLLIPGAEVVAVSAAARDDTEASGAFYTEVAAAYADDVLTVAGTGEPSELVARVRDRDRPPRDRRGLVVFFTGLSGSGKSTLARALFDTIVESGERTVTSLDGDVVRHHLSKGLGFSREDRETNIARIGWVAAEI
;
A
#
# COMPACT_ATOMS: atom_id res chain seq x y z
N MET A 1 21.59 27.37 -9.23
CA MET A 1 20.47 26.73 -9.94
C MET A 1 19.81 25.79 -8.95
N ASN A 2 18.48 25.70 -8.94
CA ASN A 2 17.81 24.71 -8.09
C ASN A 2 18.16 23.30 -8.60
N ALA A 3 18.32 22.33 -7.68
CA ALA A 3 18.52 20.94 -8.05
C ALA A 3 17.36 20.44 -8.94
N PRO A 4 17.61 19.52 -9.90
CA PRO A 4 16.54 18.87 -10.63
C PRO A 4 15.61 18.13 -9.66
N GLN A 5 14.32 18.21 -9.92
CA GLN A 5 13.32 17.47 -9.16
C GLN A 5 13.04 16.12 -9.81
N TRP A 6 12.87 15.09 -8.98
CA TRP A 6 12.49 13.76 -9.41
C TRP A 6 11.45 13.18 -8.47
N THR A 7 10.40 12.57 -9.02
CA THR A 7 9.42 11.78 -8.26
C THR A 7 9.79 10.30 -8.35
N PRO A 8 10.30 9.67 -7.27
CA PRO A 8 10.58 8.24 -7.26
C PRO A 8 9.29 7.41 -7.44
N SER A 9 9.46 6.14 -7.79
CA SER A 9 8.35 5.19 -7.78
C SER A 9 7.77 5.02 -6.37
N ALA A 10 6.55 4.50 -6.26
CA ALA A 10 5.92 4.28 -4.96
C ALA A 10 6.78 3.41 -4.02
N ARG A 11 7.46 2.38 -4.55
CA ARG A 11 8.37 1.52 -3.76
C ARG A 11 9.58 2.31 -3.26
N GLU A 12 10.21 3.10 -4.14
CA GLU A 12 11.35 3.95 -3.77
C GLU A 12 10.94 5.04 -2.77
N LEU A 13 9.74 5.61 -2.88
CA LEU A 13 9.22 6.56 -1.88
C LEU A 13 9.05 5.91 -0.50
N ALA A 14 8.55 4.67 -0.43
CA ALA A 14 8.47 3.93 0.83
C ALA A 14 9.86 3.64 1.41
N ASP A 15 10.81 3.21 0.57
CA ASP A 15 12.19 2.97 0.99
C ASP A 15 12.89 4.28 1.44
N LEU A 16 12.62 5.40 0.78
CA LEU A 16 13.11 6.73 1.16
C LEU A 16 12.57 7.15 2.54
N GLU A 17 11.29 6.88 2.82
CA GLU A 17 10.71 7.14 4.15
C GLU A 17 11.44 6.33 5.23
N LEU A 18 11.71 5.05 4.97
CA LEU A 18 12.46 4.19 5.91
C LEU A 18 13.88 4.69 6.14
N VAL A 19 14.60 5.09 5.10
CA VAL A 19 15.94 5.68 5.24
C VAL A 19 15.88 6.98 6.05
N SER A 20 14.89 7.83 5.76
CA SER A 20 14.75 9.14 6.40
C SER A 20 14.42 9.06 7.89
N ILE A 21 13.74 8.00 8.32
CA ILE A 21 13.46 7.74 9.75
C ILE A 21 14.52 6.85 10.41
N GLY A 22 15.50 6.33 9.66
CA GLY A 22 16.54 5.44 10.17
C GLY A 22 16.08 3.99 10.37
N ALA A 23 14.97 3.59 9.74
CA ALA A 23 14.45 2.22 9.76
C ALA A 23 15.07 1.32 8.67
N LEU A 24 15.76 1.91 7.69
CA LEU A 24 16.52 1.20 6.66
C LEU A 24 17.91 1.81 6.53
N ARG A 25 18.93 0.95 6.45
CA ARG A 25 20.32 1.37 6.23
C ARG A 25 20.73 1.13 4.78
N CYS A 26 21.37 2.12 4.18
CA CYS A 26 21.91 2.02 2.81
C CYS A 26 23.40 2.35 2.84
N PRO A 27 24.27 1.41 3.24
CA PRO A 27 25.71 1.67 3.37
C PRO A 27 26.37 2.07 2.05
N ASP A 28 25.86 1.54 0.94
CA ASP A 28 26.34 1.82 -0.42
C ASP A 28 25.60 3.01 -1.08
N GLY A 29 24.80 3.76 -0.32
CA GLY A 29 23.94 4.84 -0.81
C GLY A 29 22.52 4.36 -1.16
N PHE A 30 21.57 5.28 -1.10
CA PHE A 30 20.19 5.04 -1.48
C PHE A 30 20.05 5.05 -3.00
N GLU A 31 19.66 3.92 -3.59
CA GLU A 31 19.56 3.74 -5.04
C GLU A 31 18.14 4.03 -5.53
N ILE A 32 18.02 4.78 -6.62
CA ILE A 32 16.78 5.01 -7.36
C ILE A 32 16.98 4.89 -8.88
N VAL A 33 15.90 4.62 -9.58
CA VAL A 33 15.83 4.62 -11.04
C VAL A 33 15.26 5.94 -11.53
N VAL A 34 16.01 6.58 -12.43
CA VAL A 34 15.71 7.91 -12.98
C VAL A 34 15.72 7.88 -14.51
N SER A 35 15.04 8.81 -15.17
CA SER A 35 15.27 9.00 -16.61
C SER A 35 16.65 9.63 -16.81
N GLU A 36 17.39 9.20 -17.83
CA GLU A 36 18.74 9.75 -18.09
C GLU A 36 18.72 11.27 -18.28
N THR A 37 17.66 11.77 -18.92
CA THR A 37 17.45 13.21 -19.17
C THR A 37 17.18 14.03 -17.90
N ALA A 38 16.73 13.40 -16.81
CA ALA A 38 16.41 14.11 -15.57
C ALA A 38 17.66 14.42 -14.72
N VAL A 39 18.71 13.60 -14.86
CA VAL A 39 19.94 13.77 -14.08
C VAL A 39 20.92 14.71 -14.77
N GLY A 40 21.20 14.50 -16.06
CA GLY A 40 22.24 15.25 -16.77
C GLY A 40 23.59 15.20 -16.01
N ASP A 41 24.19 16.38 -15.78
CA ASP A 41 25.43 16.56 -15.00
C ASP A 41 25.16 16.95 -13.53
N ALA A 42 23.94 16.74 -13.02
CA ALA A 42 23.61 17.12 -11.64
C ALA A 42 24.41 16.31 -10.61
N THR A 43 24.84 16.98 -9.54
CA THR A 43 25.50 16.35 -8.39
C THR A 43 24.53 16.03 -7.25
N GLU A 44 23.30 16.53 -7.34
CA GLU A 44 22.23 16.32 -6.38
C GLU A 44 20.87 16.29 -7.08
N LEU A 45 19.90 15.59 -6.50
CA LEU A 45 18.49 15.58 -6.91
C LEU A 45 17.60 15.94 -5.74
N GLU A 46 16.56 16.73 -5.98
CA GLU A 46 15.48 16.93 -5.01
C GLU A 46 14.40 15.87 -5.26
N LEU A 47 14.23 14.98 -4.29
CA LEU A 47 13.22 13.93 -4.34
C LEU A 47 11.91 14.50 -3.82
N VAL A 48 10.89 14.52 -4.68
CA VAL A 48 9.56 15.05 -4.38
C VAL A 48 8.52 13.94 -4.37
N ASP A 49 7.42 14.16 -3.63
CA ASP A 49 6.24 13.31 -3.75
C ASP A 49 5.48 13.58 -5.07
N PRO A 50 4.42 12.80 -5.39
CA PRO A 50 3.63 13.02 -6.61
C PRO A 50 2.92 14.40 -6.70
N GLU A 51 2.77 15.10 -5.58
CA GLU A 51 2.18 16.44 -5.50
C GLU A 51 3.25 17.55 -5.57
N GLY A 52 4.54 17.17 -5.63
CA GLY A 52 5.68 18.09 -5.72
C GLY A 52 6.25 18.55 -4.38
N LEU A 53 5.86 17.96 -3.24
CA LEU A 53 6.43 18.26 -1.93
C LEU A 53 7.87 17.75 -1.84
N PRO A 54 8.88 18.60 -1.55
CA PRO A 54 10.26 18.15 -1.34
C PRO A 54 10.39 17.27 -0.10
N LEU A 55 10.76 16.00 -0.29
CA LEU A 55 10.93 15.02 0.79
C LEU A 55 12.38 14.90 1.23
N ALA A 56 13.32 14.88 0.28
CA ALA A 56 14.74 14.72 0.56
C ALA A 56 15.62 15.28 -0.56
N ARG A 57 16.87 15.58 -0.24
CA ARG A 57 17.94 15.83 -1.21
C ARG A 57 18.83 14.60 -1.31
N LEU A 58 19.00 14.05 -2.51
CA LEU A 58 19.89 12.92 -2.79
C LEU A 58 21.21 13.45 -3.36
N HIS A 59 22.28 13.35 -2.58
CA HIS A 59 23.65 13.73 -2.99
C HIS A 59 24.25 12.58 -3.78
N LEU A 60 24.45 12.76 -5.09
CA LEU A 60 24.81 11.67 -5.99
C LEU A 60 26.28 11.28 -5.88
N ASP A 61 26.56 10.02 -5.54
CA ASP A 61 27.92 9.49 -5.37
C ASP A 61 28.27 8.43 -6.43
N SER A 62 27.26 7.78 -7.02
CA SER A 62 27.47 6.78 -8.07
C SER A 62 26.38 6.79 -9.14
N TRP A 63 26.79 6.40 -10.35
CA TRP A 63 25.95 6.34 -11.53
C TRP A 63 26.21 5.05 -12.31
N ARG A 64 25.14 4.35 -12.68
CA ARG A 64 25.18 3.18 -13.58
C ARG A 64 24.10 3.35 -14.66
N GLY A 65 24.52 3.70 -15.88
CA GLY A 65 23.65 3.63 -17.07
C GLY A 65 23.61 2.23 -17.68
N ALA A 66 22.79 1.91 -18.68
CA ALA A 66 21.39 2.27 -18.90
C ALA A 66 20.80 1.19 -19.81
N GLU A 67 19.67 0.60 -19.40
CA GLU A 67 18.81 -0.18 -20.30
C GLU A 67 17.57 0.67 -20.58
N ALA A 68 17.27 0.90 -21.85
CA ALA A 68 16.06 1.60 -22.32
C ALA A 68 15.85 3.04 -21.77
N GLY A 69 16.91 3.85 -21.69
CA GLY A 69 16.80 5.29 -21.35
C GLY A 69 16.58 5.61 -19.87
N ARG A 70 16.83 4.63 -19.00
CA ARG A 70 16.81 4.77 -17.54
C ARG A 70 18.20 4.57 -16.96
N ALA A 71 18.56 5.39 -15.99
CA ALA A 71 19.78 5.26 -15.20
C ALA A 71 19.45 4.83 -13.78
N ARG A 72 20.36 4.07 -13.15
CA ARG A 72 20.37 3.86 -11.70
C ARG A 72 21.38 4.82 -11.09
N VAL A 73 20.93 5.58 -10.10
CA VAL A 73 21.78 6.52 -9.36
C VAL A 73 21.69 6.19 -7.88
N ALA A 74 22.80 6.35 -7.17
CA ALA A 74 22.82 6.17 -5.72
C ALA A 74 23.62 7.26 -5.02
N GLY A 75 23.23 7.52 -3.78
CA GLY A 75 23.79 8.64 -3.03
C GLY A 75 23.34 8.74 -1.58
N ARG A 76 23.92 9.68 -0.85
CA ARG A 76 23.50 9.99 0.52
C ARG A 76 22.19 10.79 0.52
N VAL A 77 21.24 10.36 1.34
CA VAL A 77 19.96 11.06 1.56
C VAL A 77 20.10 12.11 2.66
N GLU A 78 19.67 13.34 2.36
CA GLU A 78 19.43 14.43 3.31
C GLU A 78 17.92 14.67 3.41
N PRO A 79 17.24 14.22 4.49
CA PRO A 79 15.80 14.43 4.64
C PRO A 79 15.45 15.92 4.74
N LEU A 80 14.43 16.37 4.01
CA LEU A 80 13.93 17.75 4.00
C LEU A 80 12.57 17.85 4.70
N ALA A 81 11.68 16.90 4.44
CA ALA A 81 10.35 16.84 5.03
C ALA A 81 9.93 15.38 5.28
N ARG A 82 8.83 15.21 6.01
CA ARG A 82 8.14 13.93 6.14
C ARG A 82 6.76 14.07 5.51
N ASN A 83 6.20 12.98 5.00
CA ASN A 83 4.81 12.98 4.56
C ASN A 83 3.91 13.22 5.78
N GLU A 84 3.14 14.30 5.85
CA GLU A 84 2.37 14.66 7.06
C GLU A 84 0.93 14.14 7.05
N PHE A 85 0.47 13.59 5.93
CA PHE A 85 -0.93 13.24 5.72
C PHE A 85 -1.11 11.74 5.52
N GLY A 86 -2.31 11.26 5.80
CA GLY A 86 -2.72 9.87 5.56
C GLY A 86 -3.39 9.20 6.76
N PRO A 87 -4.08 8.06 6.53
CA PRO A 87 -4.70 7.28 7.58
C PRO A 87 -3.68 6.87 8.66
N PHE A 88 -4.08 6.92 9.92
CA PHE A 88 -3.27 6.47 11.05
C PHE A 88 -1.89 7.13 11.17
N ARG A 89 -1.69 8.34 10.64
CA ARG A 89 -0.37 9.00 10.66
C ARG A 89 0.28 9.06 12.05
N ARG A 90 -0.53 9.21 13.11
CA ARG A 90 -0.10 9.15 14.52
C ARG A 90 0.63 7.86 14.94
N LEU A 91 0.51 6.77 14.16
CA LEU A 91 1.16 5.48 14.39
C LEU A 91 2.49 5.35 13.63
N HIS A 92 2.79 6.23 12.68
CA HIS A 92 4.04 6.22 11.90
C HIS A 92 5.15 6.95 12.66
N LEU A 93 5.66 6.30 13.69
CA LEU A 93 6.71 6.84 14.57
C LEU A 93 8.10 6.36 14.12
N PRO A 94 9.15 7.21 14.21
CA PRO A 94 10.50 6.79 13.91
C PRO A 94 11.03 5.79 14.95
N PRO A 95 11.94 4.86 14.57
CA PRO A 95 12.53 3.89 15.48
C PRO A 95 13.12 4.48 16.76
N THR A 96 13.79 5.63 16.67
CA THR A 96 14.38 6.29 17.85
C THR A 96 13.33 6.64 18.89
N GLU A 97 12.21 7.24 18.46
CA GLU A 97 11.11 7.60 19.35
C GLU A 97 10.43 6.38 19.96
N VAL A 98 10.26 5.31 19.17
CA VAL A 98 9.66 4.06 19.67
C VAL A 98 10.56 3.40 20.71
N ARG A 99 11.87 3.33 20.45
CA ARG A 99 12.86 2.77 21.39
C ARG A 99 12.94 3.57 22.69
N ASP A 100 12.84 4.90 22.62
CA ASP A 100 12.81 5.77 23.79
C ASP A 100 11.53 5.58 24.63
N LYS A 101 10.38 5.39 23.97
CA LYS A 101 9.09 5.17 24.65
C LYS A 101 8.94 3.76 25.23
N HIS A 102 9.51 2.76 24.57
CA HIS A 102 9.34 1.35 24.91
C HIS A 102 10.71 0.64 25.00
N PRO A 103 11.54 1.01 26.00
CA PRO A 103 12.87 0.42 26.15
C PRO A 103 12.78 -1.08 26.45
N GLY A 104 13.58 -1.88 25.74
CA GLY A 104 13.62 -3.35 25.92
C GLY A 104 12.40 -4.10 25.38
N ALA A 105 11.53 -3.44 24.62
CA ALA A 105 10.43 -4.08 23.90
C ALA A 105 10.95 -5.02 22.78
N PHE A 106 10.09 -5.93 22.32
CA PHE A 106 10.39 -6.80 21.17
C PHE A 106 9.44 -6.48 20.01
N ALA A 107 9.94 -6.53 18.77
CA ALA A 107 9.15 -6.22 17.59
C ALA A 107 8.52 -7.47 16.97
N VAL A 108 7.28 -7.34 16.54
CA VAL A 108 6.54 -8.34 15.77
C VAL A 108 6.19 -7.73 14.42
N PRO A 109 6.88 -8.10 13.32
CA PRO A 109 6.51 -7.63 11.99
C PRO A 109 5.15 -8.21 11.57
N VAL A 110 4.18 -7.35 11.30
CA VAL A 110 2.81 -7.71 10.92
C VAL A 110 2.52 -7.25 9.49
N SER A 111 2.50 -8.20 8.55
CA SER A 111 2.21 -7.95 7.12
C SER A 111 0.91 -8.61 6.63
N ARG A 112 0.20 -9.28 7.54
CA ARG A 112 -1.05 -10.04 7.29
C ARG A 112 -1.87 -10.11 8.57
N VAL A 113 -3.11 -10.58 8.46
CA VAL A 113 -4.00 -10.77 9.61
C VAL A 113 -3.38 -11.79 10.58
N MET A 114 -3.31 -11.41 11.86
CA MET A 114 -2.83 -12.31 12.91
C MET A 114 -3.87 -13.37 13.25
N THR A 115 -3.41 -14.60 13.39
CA THR A 115 -4.23 -15.73 13.82
C THR A 115 -4.28 -15.82 15.35
N THR A 116 -5.16 -16.67 15.88
CA THR A 116 -5.20 -16.95 17.32
C THR A 116 -3.88 -17.57 17.80
N ASP A 117 -3.22 -18.37 16.96
CA ASP A 117 -1.92 -18.98 17.27
C ASP A 117 -0.80 -17.93 17.30
N ASP A 118 -0.83 -16.95 16.38
CA ASP A 118 0.09 -15.81 16.40
C ASP A 118 -0.04 -15.02 17.71
N VAL A 119 -1.26 -14.66 18.11
CA VAL A 119 -1.55 -13.97 19.38
C VAL A 119 -1.03 -14.77 20.58
N ALA A 120 -1.26 -16.08 20.60
CA ALA A 120 -0.78 -16.93 21.67
C ALA A 120 0.75 -17.02 21.71
N ALA A 121 1.43 -17.02 20.56
CA ALA A 121 2.90 -16.99 20.49
C ALA A 121 3.46 -15.68 21.05
N ILE A 122 2.86 -14.54 20.70
CA ILE A 122 3.26 -13.22 21.20
C ILE A 122 3.10 -13.15 22.72
N ASN A 123 1.95 -13.59 23.25
CA ASN A 123 1.70 -13.59 24.69
C ASN A 123 2.71 -14.47 25.45
N ARG A 124 3.01 -15.67 24.95
CA ARG A 124 4.04 -16.53 25.56
C ARG A 124 5.42 -15.89 25.57
N HIS A 125 5.81 -15.24 24.48
CA HIS A 125 7.10 -14.55 24.40
C HIS A 125 7.17 -13.37 25.36
N ALA A 126 6.09 -12.59 25.46
CA ALA A 126 5.98 -11.49 26.41
C ALA A 126 6.05 -11.97 27.87
N GLU A 127 5.37 -13.08 28.21
CA GLU A 127 5.43 -13.70 29.54
C GLU A 127 6.84 -14.21 29.89
N GLN A 128 7.55 -14.77 28.91
CA GLN A 128 8.90 -15.31 29.10
C GLN A 128 9.96 -14.23 29.28
N THR A 129 9.82 -13.11 28.56
CA THR A 129 10.82 -12.04 28.53
C THR A 129 10.48 -10.88 29.47
N GLY A 130 9.20 -10.69 29.82
CA GLY A 130 8.69 -9.50 30.48
C GLY A 130 8.68 -8.25 29.59
N ALA A 131 8.99 -8.39 28.29
CA ALA A 131 9.12 -7.28 27.36
C ALA A 131 7.76 -6.88 26.76
N THR A 132 7.64 -5.60 26.38
CA THR A 132 6.44 -5.06 25.72
C THR A 132 6.41 -5.55 24.26
N PRO A 133 5.29 -6.09 23.75
CA PRO A 133 5.15 -6.40 22.33
C PRO A 133 4.94 -5.12 21.49
N LEU A 134 5.80 -4.89 20.49
CA LEU A 134 5.60 -3.85 19.47
C LEU A 134 5.08 -4.51 18.19
N LEU A 135 3.78 -4.36 17.93
CA LEU A 135 3.12 -4.84 16.72
C LEU A 135 3.41 -3.87 15.57
N LEU A 136 4.44 -4.20 14.79
CA LEU A 136 4.96 -3.37 13.71
C LEU A 136 4.19 -3.66 12.41
N VAL A 137 3.17 -2.87 12.13
CA VAL A 137 2.29 -3.05 10.98
C VAL A 137 2.95 -2.52 9.72
N LEU A 138 3.25 -3.42 8.79
CA LEU A 138 3.99 -3.15 7.57
C LEU A 138 2.99 -2.86 6.45
N THR A 139 2.78 -1.57 6.25
CA THR A 139 1.91 -1.01 5.21
C THR A 139 2.78 -0.48 4.09
N GLY A 140 2.46 -0.70 2.82
CA GLY A 140 3.25 -0.12 1.74
C GLY A 140 2.82 -0.61 0.37
N PRO A 141 3.43 -0.11 -0.70
CA PRO A 141 3.15 -0.61 -2.04
C PRO A 141 3.31 -2.13 -2.11
N GLY A 142 2.26 -2.83 -2.54
CA GLY A 142 2.23 -4.29 -2.65
C GLY A 142 2.05 -5.06 -1.32
N SER A 143 1.88 -4.39 -0.18
CA SER A 143 1.65 -5.02 1.13
C SER A 143 0.74 -4.18 2.05
N PRO A 144 -0.24 -4.77 2.75
CA PRO A 144 -0.67 -6.16 2.70
C PRO A 144 -1.32 -6.54 1.36
N ARG A 145 -1.33 -7.84 1.05
CA ARG A 145 -1.98 -8.38 -0.17
C ARG A 145 -3.46 -8.74 0.07
N GLU A 146 -3.79 -9.10 1.30
CA GLU A 146 -5.10 -9.64 1.66
C GLU A 146 -6.09 -8.56 2.08
N LEU A 147 -5.62 -7.44 2.59
CA LEU A 147 -6.41 -6.31 3.09
C LEU A 147 -5.93 -5.01 2.47
N SER A 148 -6.68 -3.93 2.66
CA SER A 148 -6.13 -2.59 2.54
C SER A 148 -5.12 -2.32 3.67
N ALA A 149 -4.20 -1.37 3.48
CA ALA A 149 -3.28 -0.95 4.54
C ALA A 149 -4.03 -0.47 5.81
N PRO A 150 -5.04 0.42 5.71
CA PRO A 150 -5.92 0.75 6.83
C PRO A 150 -6.62 -0.49 7.44
N GLY A 151 -7.02 -1.44 6.61
CA GLY A 151 -7.65 -2.70 7.03
C GLY A 151 -6.75 -3.53 7.93
N LEU A 152 -5.47 -3.68 7.56
CA LEU A 152 -4.50 -4.40 8.38
C LEU A 152 -4.20 -3.65 9.69
N VAL A 153 -4.03 -2.32 9.65
CA VAL A 153 -3.83 -1.54 10.90
C VAL A 153 -5.02 -1.75 11.85
N ASN A 154 -6.25 -1.65 11.36
CA ASN A 154 -7.44 -1.91 12.17
C ASN A 154 -7.50 -3.35 12.68
N ALA A 155 -7.16 -4.34 11.85
CA ALA A 155 -7.14 -5.75 12.25
C ALA A 155 -6.08 -6.01 13.34
N THR A 156 -4.92 -5.35 13.24
CA THR A 156 -3.86 -5.41 14.26
C THR A 156 -4.28 -4.74 15.56
N MET A 157 -4.92 -3.57 15.51
CA MET A 157 -5.50 -2.92 16.70
C MET A 157 -6.60 -3.78 17.34
N ALA A 158 -7.36 -4.54 16.56
CA ALA A 158 -8.34 -5.48 17.09
C ALA A 158 -7.67 -6.67 17.79
N ALA A 159 -6.56 -7.18 17.24
CA ALA A 159 -5.75 -8.22 17.87
C ALA A 159 -5.01 -7.72 19.12
N GLN A 160 -4.59 -6.45 19.16
CA GLN A 160 -3.95 -5.80 20.30
C GLN A 160 -4.80 -5.93 21.58
N LEU A 161 -6.12 -5.92 21.46
CA LEU A 161 -7.04 -6.13 22.60
C LEU A 161 -6.92 -7.52 23.25
N LEU A 162 -6.27 -8.48 22.58
CA LEU A 162 -6.00 -9.83 23.04
C LEU A 162 -4.53 -10.04 23.46
N ILE A 163 -3.70 -9.00 23.35
CA ILE A 163 -2.27 -9.02 23.65
C ILE A 163 -1.99 -7.95 24.72
N PRO A 164 -1.97 -8.30 26.01
CA PRO A 164 -1.82 -7.34 27.10
C PRO A 164 -0.56 -6.48 26.95
N GLY A 165 -0.72 -5.16 27.04
CA GLY A 165 0.38 -4.19 26.98
C GLY A 165 1.01 -4.02 25.60
N ALA A 166 0.52 -4.68 24.55
CA ALA A 166 1.03 -4.49 23.21
C ALA A 166 0.81 -3.06 22.71
N GLU A 167 1.77 -2.56 21.93
CA GLU A 167 1.72 -1.27 21.27
C GLU A 167 1.73 -1.46 19.76
N VAL A 168 1.06 -0.57 19.03
CA VAL A 168 0.94 -0.66 17.56
C VAL A 168 1.72 0.48 16.93
N VAL A 169 2.63 0.14 16.02
CA VAL A 169 3.40 1.09 15.23
C VAL A 169 3.20 0.74 13.76
N ALA A 170 2.90 1.72 12.91
CA ALA A 170 2.73 1.52 11.48
C ALA A 170 3.99 1.98 10.73
N VAL A 171 4.41 1.22 9.73
CA VAL A 171 5.64 1.47 8.99
C VAL A 171 5.39 1.31 7.50
N SER A 172 5.88 2.29 6.73
CA SER A 172 5.78 2.28 5.27
C SER A 172 6.84 1.35 4.65
N ALA A 173 6.53 0.06 4.50
CA ALA A 173 7.43 -0.95 3.96
C ALA A 173 6.81 -1.63 2.75
N ALA A 174 7.41 -1.42 1.57
CA ALA A 174 6.95 -2.02 0.33
C ALA A 174 7.26 -3.52 0.27
N ALA A 175 6.39 -4.28 -0.41
CA ALA A 175 6.66 -5.68 -0.71
C ALA A 175 7.91 -5.82 -1.60
N ARG A 176 8.63 -6.91 -1.40
CA ARG A 176 9.73 -7.33 -2.26
C ARG A 176 9.26 -8.36 -3.27
N ASP A 177 10.20 -8.81 -4.10
CA ASP A 177 9.91 -9.54 -5.33
C ASP A 177 9.13 -10.85 -5.06
N ASP A 178 9.38 -11.47 -3.91
CA ASP A 178 8.63 -12.61 -3.40
C ASP A 178 8.39 -12.52 -1.88
N THR A 179 7.71 -13.52 -1.33
CA THR A 179 7.33 -13.62 0.09
C THR A 179 8.54 -13.76 1.01
N GLU A 180 9.57 -14.50 0.58
CA GLU A 180 10.78 -14.75 1.39
C GLU A 180 11.62 -13.48 1.50
N ALA A 181 11.87 -12.82 0.36
CA ALA A 181 12.54 -11.52 0.29
C ALA A 181 11.77 -10.46 1.09
N SER A 182 10.44 -10.49 1.03
CA SER A 182 9.61 -9.58 1.84
C SER A 182 9.76 -9.87 3.33
N GLY A 183 9.72 -11.14 3.75
CA GLY A 183 9.90 -11.53 5.15
C GLY A 183 11.25 -11.14 5.73
N ALA A 184 12.33 -11.35 4.96
CA ALA A 184 13.68 -10.94 5.35
C ALA A 184 13.78 -9.42 5.51
N PHE A 185 13.28 -8.67 4.51
CA PHE A 185 13.27 -7.20 4.55
C PHE A 185 12.43 -6.65 5.71
N TYR A 186 11.26 -7.23 5.98
CA TYR A 186 10.40 -6.84 7.08
C TYR A 186 11.03 -7.11 8.45
N THR A 187 11.80 -8.18 8.57
CA THR A 187 12.57 -8.49 9.77
C THR A 187 13.70 -7.49 9.98
N GLU A 188 14.40 -7.09 8.91
CA GLU A 188 15.42 -6.03 8.95
C GLU A 188 14.82 -4.69 9.43
N VAL A 189 13.69 -4.29 8.85
CA VAL A 189 12.98 -3.07 9.26
C VAL A 189 12.55 -3.17 10.72
N ALA A 190 12.05 -4.33 11.17
CA ALA A 190 11.66 -4.54 12.57
C ALA A 190 12.84 -4.45 13.55
N ALA A 191 14.02 -4.92 13.15
CA ALA A 191 15.24 -4.82 13.94
C ALA A 191 15.69 -3.36 14.18
N ALA A 192 15.25 -2.41 13.34
CA ALA A 192 15.47 -1.00 13.62
C ALA A 192 14.67 -0.51 14.84
N TYR A 193 13.51 -1.11 15.13
CA TYR A 193 12.61 -0.72 16.23
C TYR A 193 12.87 -1.44 17.55
N ALA A 194 13.38 -2.67 17.51
CA ALA A 194 13.71 -3.46 18.70
C ALA A 194 14.88 -4.40 18.43
N ASP A 195 15.64 -4.74 19.48
CA ASP A 195 16.77 -5.67 19.35
C ASP A 195 16.31 -7.13 19.27
N ASP A 196 15.18 -7.43 19.89
CA ASP A 196 14.49 -8.72 19.81
C ASP A 196 13.35 -8.64 18.79
N VAL A 197 13.29 -9.60 17.87
CA VAL A 197 12.28 -9.67 16.80
C VAL A 197 11.65 -11.05 16.78
N LEU A 198 10.34 -11.09 17.01
CA LEU A 198 9.55 -12.31 16.97
C LEU A 198 8.75 -12.38 15.66
N THR A 199 9.10 -13.33 14.79
CA THR A 199 8.31 -13.65 13.60
C THR A 199 7.21 -14.65 13.93
N VAL A 200 5.99 -14.40 13.44
CA VAL A 200 4.81 -15.24 13.70
C VAL A 200 4.37 -15.98 12.44
N ALA A 201 3.92 -17.23 12.60
CA ALA A 201 3.78 -18.19 11.51
C ALA A 201 2.57 -17.94 10.60
N GLY A 202 1.42 -17.57 11.18
CA GLY A 202 0.21 -17.28 10.43
C GLY A 202 -0.63 -18.45 10.04
N THR A 203 -0.40 -19.54 10.75
CA THR A 203 -1.21 -20.73 10.63
C THR A 203 -2.47 -20.58 11.46
N GLY A 204 -3.58 -21.10 10.96
CA GLY A 204 -4.86 -21.11 11.65
C GLY A 204 -5.76 -19.91 11.33
N GLU A 205 -6.76 -19.71 12.18
CA GLU A 205 -7.80 -18.71 11.96
C GLU A 205 -7.64 -17.51 12.92
N PRO A 206 -8.02 -16.29 12.48
CA PRO A 206 -8.12 -15.14 13.37
C PRO A 206 -9.23 -15.34 14.40
N SER A 207 -9.15 -14.61 15.51
CA SER A 207 -10.25 -14.50 16.47
C SER A 207 -11.48 -13.88 15.82
N GLU A 208 -12.68 -14.11 16.38
CA GLU A 208 -13.93 -13.55 15.86
C GLU A 208 -13.89 -12.01 15.74
N LEU A 209 -13.22 -11.35 16.67
CA LEU A 209 -13.02 -9.90 16.67
C LEU A 209 -12.20 -9.44 15.46
N VAL A 210 -11.08 -10.10 15.20
CA VAL A 210 -10.18 -9.78 14.08
C VAL A 210 -10.83 -10.15 12.75
N ALA A 211 -11.51 -11.30 12.68
CA ALA A 211 -12.26 -11.76 11.51
C ALA A 211 -13.34 -10.74 11.09
N ARG A 212 -14.08 -10.16 12.05
CA ARG A 212 -15.07 -9.11 11.76
C ARG A 212 -14.46 -7.88 11.11
N VAL A 213 -13.26 -7.46 11.53
CA VAL A 213 -12.56 -6.32 10.92
C VAL A 213 -12.09 -6.65 9.51
N ARG A 214 -11.48 -7.84 9.32
CA ARG A 214 -11.08 -8.35 8.00
C ARG A 214 -12.27 -8.38 7.04
N ASP A 215 -13.40 -8.92 7.46
CA ASP A 215 -14.59 -9.07 6.63
C ASP A 215 -15.26 -7.73 6.30
N ARG A 216 -15.09 -6.70 7.15
CA ARG A 216 -15.53 -5.34 6.83
C ARG A 216 -14.67 -4.68 5.76
N ASP A 217 -13.35 -4.85 5.86
CA ASP A 217 -12.40 -4.28 4.89
C ASP A 217 -12.48 -5.00 3.54
N ARG A 218 -12.58 -6.33 3.57
CA ARG A 218 -12.66 -7.16 2.38
C ARG A 218 -13.76 -8.23 2.50
N PRO A 219 -15.03 -7.86 2.23
CA PRO A 219 -16.17 -8.76 2.36
C PRO A 219 -16.04 -10.08 1.59
N PRO A 220 -16.79 -11.12 1.96
CA PRO A 220 -16.98 -12.31 1.12
C PRO A 220 -17.42 -11.95 -0.32
N ARG A 221 -17.08 -12.78 -1.31
CA ARG A 221 -17.33 -12.47 -2.74
C ARG A 221 -18.82 -12.24 -3.06
N ASP A 222 -19.70 -12.98 -2.40
CA ASP A 222 -21.15 -12.83 -2.46
C ASP A 222 -21.66 -11.51 -1.86
N ARG A 223 -20.81 -10.72 -1.20
CA ARG A 223 -21.16 -9.38 -0.68
C ARG A 223 -20.36 -8.25 -1.33
N ARG A 224 -19.44 -8.55 -2.25
CA ARG A 224 -18.68 -7.52 -2.99
C ARG A 224 -19.51 -6.96 -4.15
N GLY A 225 -19.25 -5.70 -4.48
CA GLY A 225 -19.65 -5.11 -5.76
C GLY A 225 -18.95 -5.83 -6.93
N LEU A 226 -19.58 -5.86 -8.08
CA LEU A 226 -19.02 -6.42 -9.32
C LEU A 226 -19.58 -5.69 -10.55
N VAL A 227 -18.78 -5.65 -11.61
CA VAL A 227 -19.17 -5.06 -12.89
C VAL A 227 -19.50 -6.16 -13.89
N VAL A 228 -20.70 -6.12 -14.47
CA VAL A 228 -21.09 -6.99 -15.59
C VAL A 228 -21.00 -6.18 -16.89
N PHE A 229 -19.98 -6.46 -17.70
CA PHE A 229 -19.72 -5.70 -18.93
C PHE A 229 -20.26 -6.45 -20.17
N PHE A 230 -21.37 -5.97 -20.73
CA PHE A 230 -21.96 -6.53 -21.95
C PHE A 230 -21.30 -5.93 -23.21
N THR A 231 -20.66 -6.78 -24.01
CA THR A 231 -20.02 -6.38 -25.29
C THR A 231 -20.51 -7.24 -26.46
N GLY A 232 -20.44 -6.70 -27.69
CA GLY A 232 -20.97 -7.34 -28.89
C GLY A 232 -21.57 -6.36 -29.92
N LEU A 233 -21.90 -6.88 -31.11
CA LEU A 233 -22.39 -6.10 -32.26
C LEU A 233 -23.68 -5.32 -31.97
N SER A 234 -23.93 -4.23 -32.71
CA SER A 234 -25.22 -3.52 -32.62
C SER A 234 -26.38 -4.48 -32.93
N GLY A 235 -27.47 -4.39 -32.17
CA GLY A 235 -28.63 -5.29 -32.31
C GLY A 235 -28.46 -6.70 -31.70
N SER A 236 -27.30 -7.06 -31.14
CA SER A 236 -27.07 -8.40 -30.56
C SER A 236 -27.78 -8.69 -29.23
N GLY A 237 -28.71 -7.82 -28.79
CA GLY A 237 -29.49 -8.01 -27.56
C GLY A 237 -28.82 -7.56 -26.25
N LYS A 238 -27.66 -6.89 -26.28
CA LYS A 238 -26.94 -6.44 -25.06
C LYS A 238 -27.81 -5.64 -24.10
N SER A 239 -28.47 -4.59 -24.59
CA SER A 239 -29.31 -3.73 -23.76
C SER A 239 -30.55 -4.47 -23.22
N THR A 240 -31.06 -5.45 -23.99
CA THR A 240 -32.17 -6.32 -23.54
C THR A 240 -31.74 -7.20 -22.37
N LEU A 241 -30.58 -7.86 -22.47
CA LEU A 241 -30.03 -8.69 -21.39
C LEU A 241 -29.65 -7.84 -20.17
N ALA A 242 -29.05 -6.67 -20.38
CA ALA A 242 -28.67 -5.76 -19.29
C ALA A 242 -29.90 -5.26 -18.51
N ARG A 243 -31.00 -4.92 -19.19
CA ARG A 243 -32.26 -4.53 -18.54
C ARG A 243 -32.89 -5.70 -17.78
N ALA A 244 -32.98 -6.88 -18.39
CA ALA A 244 -33.53 -8.05 -17.70
C ALA A 244 -32.73 -8.41 -16.43
N LEU A 245 -31.40 -8.31 -16.48
CA LEU A 245 -30.54 -8.50 -15.31
C LEU A 245 -30.77 -7.41 -14.26
N PHE A 246 -30.88 -6.14 -14.68
CA PHE A 246 -31.19 -5.02 -13.80
C PHE A 246 -32.51 -5.25 -13.06
N ASP A 247 -33.58 -5.56 -13.80
CA ASP A 247 -34.92 -5.80 -13.23
C ASP A 247 -34.88 -6.95 -12.23
N THR A 248 -34.23 -8.07 -12.57
CA THR A 248 -34.07 -9.23 -11.68
C THR A 248 -33.37 -8.87 -10.35
N ILE A 249 -32.33 -8.03 -10.39
CA ILE A 249 -31.58 -7.62 -9.19
C ILE A 249 -32.41 -6.63 -8.35
N VAL A 250 -33.10 -5.68 -8.98
CA VAL A 250 -33.96 -4.73 -8.28
C VAL A 250 -35.13 -5.45 -7.61
N GLU A 251 -35.76 -6.40 -8.30
CA GLU A 251 -36.87 -7.21 -7.78
C GLU A 251 -36.46 -8.09 -6.61
N SER A 252 -35.22 -8.61 -6.58
CA SER A 252 -34.73 -9.41 -5.45
C SER A 252 -34.50 -8.58 -4.19
N GLY A 253 -34.19 -7.29 -4.34
CA GLY A 253 -33.86 -6.38 -3.23
C GLY A 253 -32.55 -6.70 -2.51
N GLU A 254 -31.76 -7.66 -3.00
CA GLU A 254 -30.53 -8.12 -2.34
C GLU A 254 -29.35 -7.17 -2.55
N ARG A 255 -29.35 -6.39 -3.64
CA ARG A 255 -28.26 -5.50 -4.03
C ARG A 255 -28.77 -4.22 -4.65
N THR A 256 -28.00 -3.15 -4.50
CA THR A 256 -28.13 -1.96 -5.34
C THR A 256 -27.50 -2.22 -6.70
N VAL A 257 -28.09 -1.70 -7.77
CA VAL A 257 -27.58 -1.82 -9.14
C VAL A 257 -27.61 -0.47 -9.83
N THR A 258 -26.51 -0.14 -10.52
CA THR A 258 -26.40 1.05 -11.37
C THR A 258 -26.23 0.60 -12.81
N SER A 259 -27.07 1.13 -13.71
CA SER A 259 -26.96 0.85 -15.14
C SER A 259 -26.18 1.93 -15.86
N LEU A 260 -25.07 1.54 -16.49
CA LEU A 260 -24.23 2.41 -17.33
C LEU A 260 -24.49 2.11 -18.81
N ASP A 261 -25.67 2.49 -19.31
CA ASP A 261 -26.03 2.30 -20.72
C ASP A 261 -25.22 3.24 -21.63
N GLY A 262 -24.78 2.74 -22.79
CA GLY A 262 -23.90 3.44 -23.71
C GLY A 262 -24.45 4.78 -24.20
N ASP A 263 -25.78 4.92 -24.32
CA ASP A 263 -26.41 6.18 -24.73
C ASP A 263 -26.43 7.22 -23.58
N VAL A 264 -26.66 6.77 -22.34
CA VAL A 264 -26.63 7.61 -21.13
C VAL A 264 -25.20 8.08 -20.86
N VAL A 265 -24.23 7.16 -20.93
CA VAL A 265 -22.81 7.47 -20.83
C VAL A 265 -22.39 8.45 -21.92
N ARG A 266 -22.81 8.25 -23.17
CA ARG A 266 -22.45 9.17 -24.27
C ARG A 266 -22.95 10.58 -24.05
N HIS A 267 -24.15 10.69 -23.47
CA HIS A 267 -24.76 11.99 -23.19
C HIS A 267 -24.05 12.75 -22.05
N HIS A 268 -23.69 12.04 -20.96
CA HIS A 268 -23.21 12.68 -19.73
C HIS A 268 -21.68 12.64 -19.55
N LEU A 269 -21.02 11.58 -19.99
CA LEU A 269 -19.60 11.29 -19.70
C LEU A 269 -18.70 11.39 -20.93
N SER A 270 -19.26 11.32 -22.15
CA SER A 270 -18.48 11.29 -23.40
C SER A 270 -18.84 12.41 -24.38
N LYS A 271 -19.42 13.50 -23.89
CA LYS A 271 -19.68 14.70 -24.69
C LYS A 271 -18.37 15.20 -25.31
N GLY A 272 -18.35 15.34 -26.64
CA GLY A 272 -17.18 15.78 -27.40
C GLY A 272 -16.31 14.67 -28.00
N LEU A 273 -16.54 13.40 -27.65
CA LEU A 273 -15.87 12.27 -28.32
C LEU A 273 -16.58 11.92 -29.64
N GLY A 274 -15.80 11.66 -30.69
CA GLY A 274 -16.29 11.21 -31.99
C GLY A 274 -16.49 9.69 -32.05
N PHE A 275 -16.23 9.12 -33.23
CA PHE A 275 -16.32 7.68 -33.50
C PHE A 275 -14.99 7.05 -33.92
N SER A 276 -13.89 7.80 -33.79
CA SER A 276 -12.54 7.28 -34.06
C SER A 276 -12.21 6.11 -33.13
N ARG A 277 -11.16 5.35 -33.46
CA ARG A 277 -10.71 4.26 -32.60
C ARG A 277 -10.32 4.78 -31.20
N GLU A 278 -9.55 5.87 -31.17
CA GLU A 278 -9.08 6.51 -29.94
C GLU A 278 -10.25 7.06 -29.09
N ASP A 279 -11.25 7.67 -29.73
CA ASP A 279 -12.47 8.13 -29.04
C ASP A 279 -13.23 6.96 -28.38
N ARG A 280 -13.30 5.82 -29.07
CA ARG A 280 -13.98 4.62 -28.53
C ARG A 280 -13.21 4.02 -27.36
N GLU A 281 -11.88 3.94 -27.48
CA GLU A 281 -11.00 3.47 -26.40
C GLU A 281 -11.13 4.38 -25.17
N THR A 282 -11.12 5.70 -25.37
CA THR A 282 -11.34 6.70 -24.30
C THR A 282 -12.72 6.56 -23.66
N ASN A 283 -13.77 6.37 -24.46
CA ASN A 283 -15.12 6.16 -23.95
C ASN A 283 -15.20 4.90 -23.08
N ILE A 284 -14.56 3.80 -23.48
CA ILE A 284 -14.52 2.56 -22.69
C ILE A 284 -13.75 2.78 -21.39
N ALA A 285 -12.61 3.46 -21.42
CA ALA A 285 -11.82 3.78 -20.23
C ALA A 285 -12.63 4.62 -19.22
N ARG A 286 -13.41 5.60 -19.69
CA ARG A 286 -14.30 6.41 -18.82
C ARG A 286 -15.38 5.58 -18.15
N ILE A 287 -16.03 4.68 -18.90
CA ILE A 287 -17.02 3.76 -18.33
C ILE A 287 -16.36 2.88 -17.26
N GLY A 288 -15.20 2.31 -17.58
CA GLY A 288 -14.45 1.46 -16.66
C GLY A 288 -14.07 2.19 -15.37
N TRP A 289 -13.64 3.46 -15.47
CA TRP A 289 -13.33 4.28 -14.30
C TRP A 289 -14.57 4.52 -13.43
N VAL A 290 -15.68 4.98 -14.02
CA VAL A 290 -16.93 5.21 -13.26
C VAL A 290 -17.42 3.91 -12.62
N ALA A 291 -17.36 2.79 -13.33
CA ALA A 291 -17.80 1.50 -12.84
C ALA A 291 -16.94 0.94 -11.68
N ALA A 292 -15.71 1.42 -11.52
CA ALA A 292 -14.82 1.02 -10.42
C ALA A 292 -15.09 1.80 -9.12
N GLU A 293 -15.72 2.99 -9.21
CA GLU A 293 -15.91 3.92 -8.09
C GLU A 293 -17.32 3.88 -7.47
N ILE A 294 -18.27 3.20 -8.11
CA ILE A 294 -19.68 3.06 -7.67
C ILE A 294 -19.98 1.66 -7.12
#